data_AF-A0A7C5ANU9-F1
#
_entry.id   AF-A0A7C5ANU9-F1
#
_cell.length_a   1.000
_cell.length_b   1.000
_cell.length_c   1.000
_cell.angle_alpha   90.00
_cell.angle_beta   90.00
_cell.angle_gamma   90.00
#
_symmetry.space_group_name_H-M   'P 1'
#
loop_
_entity.id
_entity.type
_entity.pdbx_description
1 polymer ?
#
loop_
_entity_poly.entity_id
_entity_poly.type
_entity_poly.pdbx_seq_one_letter_code
_entity_poly.pdbx_strand_id
1 'polypeptide(L)'
;MPKQMRSNEAAAQFQREAQELWEEMDRWMEEHPDATLKQIEQHLRPLRRRFNARLVALQLLKRGAGASVDPPACPHCGQPMEYKGVLEKQAIGLELEGSLPSAYYYCPRCAEGFFPPQPPAGPDEERLE
;
A
#
# COMPACT_ATOMS: atom_id res chain seq x y z
N MET A 1 12.33 7.92 -13.44
CA MET A 1 11.54 8.08 -12.19
C MET A 1 10.06 8.03 -12.53
N PRO A 2 9.22 7.27 -11.80
CA PRO A 2 7.77 7.30 -12.00
C PRO A 2 7.22 8.70 -11.77
N LYS A 3 6.17 9.05 -12.53
CA LYS A 3 5.41 10.27 -12.26
C LYS A 3 4.74 10.12 -10.88
N GLN A 4 5.10 11.02 -9.96
CA GLN A 4 4.51 11.04 -8.64
C GLN A 4 3.07 11.55 -8.71
N MET A 5 2.21 10.96 -7.90
CA MET A 5 0.84 11.44 -7.73
C MET A 5 0.87 12.80 -7.03
N ARG A 6 0.05 13.75 -7.48
CA ARG A 6 -0.04 15.07 -6.86
C ARG A 6 -0.90 15.01 -5.59
N SER A 7 -0.63 15.89 -4.63
CA SER A 7 -1.36 15.92 -3.35
C SER A 7 -2.88 16.09 -3.50
N ASN A 8 -3.33 16.94 -4.42
CA ASN A 8 -4.76 17.16 -4.65
C ASN A 8 -5.45 15.93 -5.26
N GLU A 9 -4.78 15.25 -6.18
CA GLU A 9 -5.24 14.01 -6.80
C GLU A 9 -5.35 12.90 -5.76
N ALA A 10 -4.33 12.75 -4.92
CA ALA A 10 -4.31 11.78 -3.82
C ALA A 10 -5.42 12.06 -2.80
N ALA A 11 -5.63 13.33 -2.42
CA ALA A 11 -6.71 13.73 -1.53
C ALA A 11 -8.09 13.42 -2.13
N ALA A 12 -8.31 13.73 -3.40
CA ALA A 12 -9.56 13.43 -4.10
C ALA A 12 -9.81 11.93 -4.20
N GLN A 13 -8.77 11.11 -4.42
CA GLN A 13 -8.92 9.66 -4.38
C GLN A 13 -9.25 9.16 -2.99
N PHE A 14 -8.54 9.62 -1.96
CA PHE A 14 -8.85 9.27 -0.57
C PHE A 14 -10.30 9.59 -0.19
N GLN A 15 -10.83 10.75 -0.60
CA GLN A 15 -12.21 11.14 -0.33
C GLN A 15 -13.22 10.19 -0.98
N ARG A 16 -12.98 9.74 -2.22
CA ARG A 16 -13.84 8.74 -2.88
C ARG A 16 -13.84 7.41 -2.12
N GLU A 17 -12.66 6.94 -1.75
CA GLU A 17 -12.50 5.68 -1.01
C GLU A 17 -13.15 5.74 0.39
N ALA A 18 -13.10 6.90 1.04
CA ALA A 18 -13.74 7.12 2.34
C ALA A 18 -15.26 7.15 2.21
N GLN A 19 -15.77 7.74 1.14
CA GLN A 19 -17.20 7.75 0.83
C GLN A 19 -17.71 6.33 0.54
N GLU A 20 -16.98 5.52 -0.23
CA GLU A 20 -17.33 4.12 -0.49
C GLU A 20 -17.37 3.29 0.80
N LEU A 21 -16.39 3.50 1.70
CA LEU A 21 -16.38 2.83 3.01
C LEU A 21 -17.58 3.25 3.87
N TRP A 22 -17.91 4.55 3.86
CA TRP A 22 -19.09 5.06 4.57
C TRP A 22 -20.37 4.40 4.05
N GLU A 23 -20.59 4.40 2.74
CA GLU A 23 -21.79 3.83 2.11
C GLU A 23 -21.94 2.32 2.36
N GLU A 24 -20.84 1.57 2.36
CA GLU A 24 -20.84 0.15 2.73
C GLU A 24 -21.28 -0.04 4.19
N MET A 25 -20.69 0.73 5.10
CA MET A 25 -20.99 0.62 6.53
C MET A 25 -22.42 1.06 6.84
N ASP A 26 -22.88 2.17 6.25
CA ASP A 26 -24.22 2.73 6.44
C ASP A 26 -25.30 1.73 5.97
N ARG A 27 -25.14 1.17 4.76
CA ARG A 27 -26.00 0.09 4.25
C ARG A 27 -26.02 -1.11 5.20
N TRP A 28 -24.85 -1.55 5.68
CA TRP A 28 -24.81 -2.69 6.59
C TRP A 28 -25.52 -2.40 7.92
N MET A 29 -25.41 -1.18 8.44
CA MET A 29 -26.13 -0.76 9.65
C MET A 29 -27.65 -0.72 9.45
N GLU A 30 -28.14 -0.26 8.29
CA GLU A 30 -29.57 -0.30 7.95
C GLU A 30 -30.11 -1.74 7.91
N GLU A 31 -29.33 -2.68 7.40
CA GLU A 31 -29.67 -4.11 7.35
C GLU A 31 -29.57 -4.79 8.73
N HIS A 32 -28.84 -4.20 9.68
CA HIS A 32 -28.56 -4.78 10.99
C HIS A 32 -28.82 -3.78 12.14
N PRO A 33 -30.06 -3.31 12.32
CA PRO A 33 -30.38 -2.25 13.30
C PRO A 33 -30.07 -2.64 14.75
N ASP A 34 -30.11 -3.94 15.07
CA ASP A 34 -29.82 -4.49 16.40
C ASP A 34 -28.38 -5.02 16.55
N ALA A 35 -27.48 -4.68 15.62
CA ALA A 35 -26.09 -5.13 15.67
C ALA A 35 -25.41 -4.72 16.97
N THR A 36 -24.79 -5.70 17.63
CA THR A 36 -23.91 -5.44 18.78
C THR A 36 -22.61 -4.79 18.34
N LEU A 37 -21.92 -4.10 19.26
CA LEU A 37 -20.58 -3.53 19.01
C LEU A 37 -19.62 -4.57 18.41
N LYS A 38 -19.65 -5.81 18.93
CA LYS A 38 -18.80 -6.90 18.41
C LYS A 38 -19.09 -7.21 16.94
N GLN A 39 -20.36 -7.23 16.53
CA GLN A 39 -20.73 -7.49 15.13
C GLN A 39 -20.32 -6.33 14.23
N ILE A 40 -20.50 -5.09 14.70
CA ILE A 40 -20.02 -3.88 14.01
C ILE A 40 -18.51 -3.97 13.77
N GLU A 41 -17.73 -4.25 14.81
CA GLU A 41 -16.27 -4.37 14.69
C GLU A 41 -15.85 -5.53 13.79
N GLN A 42 -16.53 -6.67 13.86
CA GLN A 42 -16.25 -7.83 13.01
C GLN A 42 -16.49 -7.51 11.53
N HIS A 43 -17.56 -6.79 11.21
CA HIS A 43 -17.86 -6.35 9.85
C HIS A 43 -16.87 -5.28 9.37
N LEU A 44 -16.60 -4.27 10.22
CA LEU A 44 -15.73 -3.15 9.88
C LEU A 44 -14.25 -3.56 9.76
N ARG A 45 -13.78 -4.57 10.49
CA ARG A 45 -12.36 -4.97 10.53
C ARG A 45 -11.75 -5.21 9.14
N PRO A 46 -12.28 -6.10 8.27
CA PRO A 46 -11.73 -6.30 6.93
C PRO A 46 -11.84 -5.04 6.05
N LEU A 47 -12.91 -4.26 6.19
CA LEU A 47 -13.11 -3.02 5.44
C LEU A 47 -12.03 -1.99 5.79
N ARG A 48 -11.81 -1.76 7.09
CA ARG A 48 -10.78 -0.86 7.63
C ARG A 48 -9.39 -1.26 7.17
N ARG A 49 -9.05 -2.56 7.20
CA ARG A 49 -7.73 -3.05 6.75
C ARG A 49 -7.46 -2.76 5.28
N ARG A 50 -8.46 -2.93 4.41
CA ARG A 50 -8.35 -2.58 2.98
C ARG A 50 -8.25 -1.08 2.77
N PHE A 51 -9.08 -0.30 3.46
CA PHE A 51 -9.05 1.17 3.39
C PHE A 51 -7.69 1.72 3.83
N ASN A 52 -7.12 1.21 4.91
CA ASN A 52 -5.78 1.57 5.38
C ASN A 52 -4.70 1.25 4.33
N ALA A 53 -4.79 0.10 3.65
CA ALA A 53 -3.86 -0.23 2.56
C ALA A 53 -3.94 0.79 1.42
N ARG A 54 -5.16 1.19 1.02
CA ARG A 54 -5.37 2.22 -0.02
C ARG A 54 -4.82 3.58 0.39
N LEU A 55 -5.03 4.00 1.65
CA LEU A 55 -4.43 5.22 2.19
C LEU A 55 -2.89 5.19 2.10
N VAL A 56 -2.27 4.09 2.51
CA VAL A 56 -0.81 3.92 2.44
C VAL A 56 -0.33 3.92 0.98
N ALA A 57 -1.05 3.25 0.08
CA ALA A 57 -0.74 3.23 -1.35
C ALA A 57 -0.66 4.64 -1.96
N LEU A 58 -1.61 5.52 -1.62
CA LEU A 58 -1.59 6.92 -2.07
C LEU A 58 -0.34 7.66 -1.59
N GLN A 59 0.10 7.44 -0.35
CA GLN A 59 1.34 8.05 0.16
C GLN A 59 2.58 7.50 -0.52
N LEU A 60 2.61 6.19 -0.82
CA LEU A 60 3.70 5.56 -1.57
C LEU A 60 3.80 6.13 -3.00
N LEU A 61 2.68 6.31 -3.71
CA LEU A 61 2.67 6.90 -5.05
C LEU A 61 3.18 8.34 -5.07
N LYS A 62 2.87 9.14 -4.05
CA LYS A 62 3.44 10.49 -3.88
C LYS A 62 4.97 10.45 -3.71
N ARG A 63 5.49 9.40 -3.08
CA ARG A 63 6.93 9.19 -2.86
C ARG A 63 7.61 8.39 -3.98
N GLY A 64 6.93 8.18 -5.11
CA GLY A 64 7.48 7.45 -6.26
C GLY A 64 7.56 5.93 -6.09
N ALA A 65 6.79 5.36 -5.15
CA ALA A 65 6.62 3.92 -4.92
C ALA A 65 7.94 3.13 -4.72
N GLY A 66 8.97 3.77 -4.14
CA GLY A 66 10.27 3.11 -3.93
C GLY A 66 11.16 3.05 -5.17
N ALA A 67 10.85 3.80 -6.23
CA ALA A 67 11.79 3.98 -7.34
C ALA A 67 13.00 4.81 -6.90
N SER A 68 14.20 4.39 -7.30
CA SER A 68 15.47 5.05 -7.01
C SER A 68 16.10 5.57 -8.28
N VAL A 69 16.86 6.68 -8.18
CA VAL A 69 17.65 7.21 -9.29
C VAL A 69 18.76 6.23 -9.65
N ASP A 70 19.44 5.70 -8.63
CA ASP A 70 20.40 4.63 -8.77
C ASP A 70 19.68 3.27 -8.69
N PRO A 71 19.68 2.47 -9.77
CA PRO A 71 18.98 1.20 -9.77
C PRO A 71 19.60 0.24 -8.75
N PRO A 72 18.78 -0.58 -8.06
CA PRO A 72 19.28 -1.59 -7.16
C PRO A 72 20.15 -2.60 -7.91
N ALA A 73 21.15 -3.15 -7.23
CA ALA A 73 21.89 -4.30 -7.73
C ALA A 73 21.03 -5.57 -7.60
N CYS A 74 21.15 -6.47 -8.58
CA CYS A 74 20.51 -7.78 -8.53
C CYS A 74 21.05 -8.59 -7.35
N PRO A 75 20.20 -9.14 -6.46
CA PRO A 75 20.65 -9.89 -5.29
C PRO A 75 21.40 -11.19 -5.64
N HIS A 76 21.25 -11.69 -6.87
CA HIS A 76 21.88 -12.92 -7.33
C HIS A 76 23.23 -12.70 -8.04
N CYS A 77 23.34 -11.65 -8.85
CA CYS A 77 24.52 -11.46 -9.72
C CYS A 77 25.23 -10.11 -9.55
N GLY A 78 24.72 -9.22 -8.71
CA GLY A 78 25.29 -7.91 -8.39
C GLY A 78 25.21 -6.86 -9.50
N GLN A 79 24.67 -7.20 -10.68
CA GLN A 79 24.53 -6.26 -11.79
C GLN A 79 23.40 -5.25 -11.54
N PRO A 80 23.53 -4.00 -12.01
CA PRO A 80 22.43 -3.03 -11.96
C PRO A 80 21.17 -3.57 -12.63
N MET A 81 20.02 -3.42 -11.98
CA MET A 81 18.74 -3.86 -12.52
C MET A 81 18.07 -2.77 -13.37
N GLU A 82 17.21 -3.17 -14.31
CA GLU A 82 16.45 -2.25 -15.15
C GLU A 82 15.10 -1.92 -14.51
N TYR A 83 14.78 -0.64 -14.36
CA TYR A 83 13.45 -0.20 -13.94
C TYR A 83 12.39 -0.50 -15.02
N LYS A 84 11.28 -1.14 -14.63
CA LYS A 84 10.19 -1.55 -15.53
C LYS A 84 8.84 -0.90 -15.22
N GLY A 85 8.75 -0.09 -14.18
CA GLY A 85 7.51 0.61 -13.81
C GLY A 85 7.15 0.44 -12.35
N VAL A 86 5.92 0.80 -12.01
CA VAL A 86 5.31 0.53 -10.70
C VAL A 86 4.27 -0.56 -10.90
N LEU A 87 4.34 -1.61 -10.10
CA LEU A 87 3.34 -2.68 -10.07
C LEU A 87 2.74 -2.80 -8.67
N GLU A 88 1.57 -3.41 -8.59
CA GLU A 88 0.90 -3.71 -7.34
C GLU A 88 1.48 -4.99 -6.70
N LYS A 89 1.68 -4.95 -5.38
CA LYS A 89 2.15 -6.09 -4.59
C LYS A 89 1.24 -6.28 -3.38
N GLN A 90 0.79 -7.51 -3.13
CA GLN A 90 0.02 -7.82 -1.92
C GLN A 90 0.87 -7.60 -0.67
N ALA A 91 0.28 -6.93 0.32
CA ALA A 91 0.90 -6.62 1.59
C ALA A 91 -0.08 -6.89 2.74
N ILE A 92 0.46 -7.46 3.81
CA ILE A 92 -0.23 -7.62 5.09
C ILE A 92 0.66 -6.96 6.14
N GLY A 93 0.13 -5.92 6.78
CA GLY A 93 0.77 -5.25 7.90
C GLY A 93 -0.05 -5.40 9.18
N LEU A 94 0.37 -4.66 10.22
CA LEU A 94 -0.32 -4.58 11.50
C LEU A 94 -1.81 -4.25 11.30
N GLU A 95 -2.10 -3.14 10.63
CA GLU A 95 -3.45 -2.59 10.48
C GLU A 95 -3.96 -2.53 9.04
N LEU A 96 -3.20 -3.08 8.09
CA LEU A 96 -3.55 -3.05 6.67
C LEU A 96 -3.44 -4.42 6.02
N GLU A 97 -4.26 -4.59 4.99
CA GLU A 97 -4.24 -5.76 4.12
C GLU A 97 -4.76 -5.35 2.75
N GLY A 98 -3.92 -5.48 1.72
CA GLY A 98 -4.27 -5.12 0.36
C GLY A 98 -3.04 -4.92 -0.53
N SER A 99 -3.29 -4.42 -1.74
CA SER A 99 -2.24 -4.13 -2.71
C SER A 99 -1.57 -2.79 -2.43
N LEU A 100 -0.23 -2.78 -2.46
CA LEU A 100 0.58 -1.58 -2.38
C LEU A 100 1.41 -1.41 -3.66
N PRO A 101 1.51 -0.19 -4.19
CA PRO A 101 2.32 0.12 -5.35
C PRO A 101 3.80 0.07 -4.97
N SER A 102 4.58 -0.61 -5.80
CA SER A 102 6.02 -0.75 -5.62
C SER A 102 6.74 -0.70 -6.97
N ALA A 103 7.87 -0.01 -7.01
CA ALA A 103 8.75 0.01 -8.16
C ALA A 103 9.21 -1.41 -8.48
N TYR A 104 9.15 -1.75 -9.76
CA TYR A 104 9.48 -3.07 -10.27
C TYR A 104 10.71 -2.98 -11.15
N TYR A 105 11.65 -3.90 -10.92
CA TYR A 105 12.92 -3.98 -11.63
C TYR A 105 13.11 -5.37 -12.20
N TYR A 106 13.89 -5.46 -13.27
CA TYR A 106 14.20 -6.71 -13.95
C TYR A 106 15.70 -6.84 -14.18
N CYS A 107 16.27 -8.01 -13.91
CA CYS A 107 17.67 -8.30 -14.18
C CYS A 107 17.78 -9.02 -15.53
N PRO A 108 18.38 -8.41 -16.57
CA PRO A 108 18.51 -9.05 -17.87
C PRO A 108 19.47 -10.24 -17.86
N ARG A 109 20.41 -10.31 -16.90
CA ARG A 109 21.37 -11.41 -16.78
C ARG A 109 20.77 -12.66 -16.12
N CYS A 110 19.97 -12.47 -15.07
CA CYS A 110 19.34 -13.57 -14.32
C CYS A 110 17.93 -13.91 -14.85
N ALA A 111 17.36 -13.04 -15.69
CA ALA A 111 16.01 -13.11 -16.19
C ALA A 111 14.91 -13.08 -15.09
N GLU A 112 15.16 -12.35 -14.01
CA GLU A 112 14.30 -12.31 -12.83
C GLU A 112 13.80 -10.90 -12.50
N GLY A 113 12.57 -10.84 -11.99
CA GLY A 113 11.93 -9.63 -11.49
C GLY A 113 12.15 -9.42 -10.00
N PHE A 114 12.21 -8.16 -9.58
CA PHE A 114 12.43 -7.78 -8.20
C PHE A 114 11.63 -6.54 -7.83
N PHE A 115 11.08 -6.57 -6.62
CA PHE A 115 10.59 -5.38 -5.93
C PHE A 115 11.65 -5.00 -4.90
N PRO A 116 12.19 -3.78 -4.91
CA PRO A 116 13.10 -3.33 -3.87
C PRO A 116 12.46 -3.54 -2.51
N PRO A 117 13.24 -3.94 -1.49
CA PRO A 117 12.75 -3.82 -0.14
C PRO A 117 12.35 -2.35 0.04
N GLN A 118 11.13 -2.12 0.52
CA GLN A 118 10.82 -0.78 1.00
C GLN A 118 11.82 -0.51 2.12
N PRO A 119 12.42 0.70 2.19
CA PRO A 119 13.23 1.04 3.34
C PRO A 119 12.37 0.69 4.56
N PRO A 120 12.90 -0.03 5.56
CA PRO A 120 12.15 -0.20 6.79
C PRO A 120 11.67 1.19 7.19
N ALA A 121 10.41 1.32 7.61
CA ALA A 121 10.10 2.41 8.54
C ALA A 121 11.23 2.35 9.57
N GLY A 122 11.95 3.46 9.79
CA GLY A 122 13.23 3.46 10.50
C GLY A 122 13.20 2.58 11.75
N PRO A 123 14.37 2.08 12.21
CA PRO A 123 14.45 1.04 13.22
C PRO A 123 13.40 1.26 14.31
N ASP A 124 12.68 0.20 14.68
CA ASP A 124 11.73 0.16 15.80
C ASP A 124 12.48 0.54 17.10
N GLU A 125 12.78 1.82 17.27
CA GLU A 125 13.25 2.47 18.47
C GLU A 125 12.07 3.23 19.07
N GLU A 126 11.03 2.49 19.42
CA GLU A 126 10.19 2.84 20.57
C GLU A 126 9.90 1.57 21.35
N ARG A 127 10.94 1.23 22.11
CA ARG A 127 10.87 0.46 23.34
C ARG A 127 9.71 1.02 24.18
N LEU A 128 8.75 0.15 24.47
CA LEU A 128 7.83 0.23 25.60
C LEU A 128 8.32 1.18 26.71
N GLU A 129 7.59 2.26 26.94
CA GLU A 129 7.39 2.85 28.27
C GLU A 129 5.92 3.26 28.42
#